data_AF-A0AB35Q4V5-F1
#
_entry.id   AF-A0AB35Q4V5-F1
#
_cell.length_a   1.000
_cell.length_b   1.000
_cell.length_c   1.000
_cell.angle_alpha   90.00
_cell.angle_beta   90.00
_cell.angle_gamma   90.00
#
_symmetry.space_group_name_H-M   'P 1'
#
loop_
_entity.id
_entity.type
_entity.pdbx_description
1 polymer ?
#
loop_
_entity_poly.entity_id
_entity_poly.type
_entity_poly.pdbx_seq_one_letter_code
_entity_poly.pdbx_strand_id
1 'polypeptide(L)'
;MAKKKPLPAAARSAIRRLAAAFVCAELELQVVAKFVEEKTGKPYDRNASDSYLNSFLDSDPEVRRVWELMQKDIVSTRKDFADRLGRDRDC
;
A
#
# COMPACT_ATOMS: atom_id res chain seq x y z
N MET A 1 -32.83 -2.51 -10.40
CA MET A 1 -31.48 -1.97 -10.09
C MET A 1 -30.66 -1.96 -11.38
N ALA A 2 -30.12 -0.80 -11.79
CA ALA A 2 -29.27 -0.75 -12.97
C ALA A 2 -28.00 -1.60 -12.73
N LYS A 3 -27.73 -2.58 -13.60
CA LYS A 3 -26.49 -3.35 -13.53
C LYS A 3 -25.32 -2.39 -13.74
N LYS A 4 -24.48 -2.22 -12.73
CA LYS A 4 -23.27 -1.40 -12.84
C LYS A 4 -22.39 -1.97 -13.95
N LYS A 5 -21.94 -1.12 -14.87
CA LYS A 5 -21.00 -1.54 -15.92
C LYS A 5 -19.71 -2.07 -15.26
N PRO A 6 -19.12 -3.14 -15.80
CA PRO A 6 -17.85 -3.64 -15.29
C PRO A 6 -16.77 -2.58 -15.43
N LEU A 7 -15.80 -2.59 -14.53
CA LEU A 7 -14.64 -1.71 -14.62
C LEU A 7 -13.85 -1.98 -15.91
N PRO A 8 -13.28 -0.93 -16.52
CA PRO A 8 -12.36 -1.08 -17.64
C PRO A 8 -11.22 -2.05 -17.31
N ALA A 9 -10.68 -2.74 -18.33
CA ALA A 9 -9.58 -3.69 -18.14
C ALA A 9 -8.35 -3.04 -17.47
N ALA A 10 -8.00 -1.81 -17.86
CA ALA A 10 -6.92 -1.05 -17.26
C ALA A 10 -7.12 -0.82 -15.74
N ALA A 11 -8.34 -0.44 -15.34
CA ALA A 11 -8.67 -0.25 -13.92
C ALA A 11 -8.58 -1.56 -13.13
N ARG A 12 -9.07 -2.67 -13.70
CA ARG A 12 -8.93 -4.00 -13.08
C ARG A 12 -7.47 -4.42 -12.94
N SER A 13 -6.64 -4.13 -13.94
CA SER A 13 -5.20 -4.41 -13.88
C SER A 13 -4.50 -3.59 -12.80
N ALA A 14 -4.81 -2.29 -12.70
CA ALA A 14 -4.26 -1.42 -11.66
C ALA A 14 -4.65 -1.91 -10.26
N ILE A 15 -5.92 -2.30 -10.05
CA ILE A 15 -6.39 -2.88 -8.79
C ILE A 15 -5.63 -4.17 -8.46
N ARG A 16 -5.40 -5.05 -9.44
CA ARG A 16 -4.66 -6.30 -9.21
C ARG A 16 -3.20 -6.05 -8.83
N ARG A 17 -2.55 -5.05 -9.44
CA ARG A 17 -1.19 -4.62 -9.10
C ARG A 17 -1.11 -4.07 -7.68
N LEU A 18 -2.07 -3.22 -7.30
CA LEU A 18 -2.19 -2.71 -5.93
C LEU A 18 -2.39 -3.83 -4.91
N ALA A 19 -3.28 -4.77 -5.22
CA ALA A 19 -3.53 -5.92 -4.34
C ALA A 19 -2.26 -6.75 -4.13
N ALA A 20 -1.48 -6.98 -5.19
CA ALA A 20 -0.20 -7.69 -5.08
C ALA A 20 0.80 -6.94 -4.18
N ALA A 21 0.99 -5.64 -4.39
CA ALA A 21 1.86 -4.82 -3.55
C ALA A 21 1.41 -4.79 -2.09
N PHE A 22 0.11 -4.72 -1.84
CA PHE A 22 -0.45 -4.77 -0.49
C PHE A 22 -0.17 -6.09 0.20
N VAL A 23 -0.41 -7.22 -0.47
CA VAL A 23 -0.11 -8.55 0.07
C VAL A 23 1.39 -8.71 0.35
N CYS A 24 2.26 -8.17 -0.51
CA CYS A 24 3.70 -8.16 -0.26
C CYS A 24 4.06 -7.37 1.01
N ALA A 25 3.47 -6.19 1.21
CA ALA A 25 3.67 -5.39 2.42
C ALA A 25 3.15 -6.10 3.69
N GLU A 26 2.03 -6.81 3.60
CA GLU A 26 1.51 -7.60 4.73
C GLU A 26 2.41 -8.79 5.06
N LEU A 27 2.85 -9.56 4.06
CA LEU A 27 3.77 -10.68 4.24
C LEU A 27 5.11 -10.23 4.82
N GLU A 28 5.58 -9.07 4.39
CA GLU A 28 6.79 -8.46 4.93
C GLU A 28 6.68 -8.24 6.44
N LEU A 29 5.58 -7.65 6.91
CA LEU A 29 5.37 -7.40 8.34
C LEU A 29 5.08 -8.67 9.14
N GLN A 30 4.28 -9.57 8.59
CA GLN A 30 3.77 -10.71 9.34
C GLN A 30 4.72 -11.90 9.37
N VAL A 31 5.54 -12.06 8.32
CA VAL A 31 6.38 -13.25 8.11
C VAL A 31 7.85 -12.86 7.99
N VAL A 32 8.20 -11.98 7.05
CA VAL A 32 9.62 -11.68 6.75
C VAL A 32 10.30 -10.98 7.91
N ALA A 33 9.70 -9.93 8.45
CA ALA A 33 10.24 -9.16 9.56
C ALA A 33 10.49 -10.04 10.77
N LYS A 34 9.48 -10.81 11.18
CA LYS A 34 9.59 -11.74 12.32
C LYS A 34 10.69 -12.78 12.10
N PHE A 35 10.74 -13.38 10.92
CA PHE A 35 11.73 -14.39 10.61
C PHE A 35 13.16 -13.83 10.59
N VAL A 36 13.36 -12.63 10.04
CA VAL A 36 14.67 -11.96 10.01
C VAL A 36 15.09 -11.54 11.41
N GLU A 37 14.18 -10.99 12.22
CA GLU A 37 14.43 -10.62 13.61
C GLU A 37 14.81 -11.84 14.46
N GLU A 38 14.07 -12.95 14.34
CA GLU A 38 14.36 -14.20 15.04
C GLU A 38 15.72 -14.79 14.65
N LYS A 39 16.10 -14.73 13.35
CA LYS A 39 17.37 -15.28 12.88
C LYS A 39 18.58 -14.39 13.20
N THR A 40 18.42 -13.07 13.09
CA THR A 40 19.55 -12.13 13.15
C THR A 40 19.68 -11.44 14.50
N GLY A 41 18.62 -11.46 15.32
CA GLY A 41 18.53 -10.72 16.58
C GLY A 41 18.46 -9.20 16.40
N LYS A 42 18.30 -8.70 15.17
CA LYS A 42 18.27 -7.27 14.84
C LYS A 42 16.89 -6.87 14.34
N PRO A 43 16.38 -5.68 14.69
CA PRO A 43 15.13 -5.16 14.16
C PRO A 43 15.13 -5.12 12.64
N TYR A 44 14.01 -5.52 12.03
CA TYR A 44 13.86 -5.47 10.57
C TYR A 44 13.64 -4.04 10.08
N ASP A 45 14.48 -3.57 9.15
CA ASP A 45 14.29 -2.26 8.51
C ASP A 45 13.45 -2.38 7.23
N ARG A 46 12.15 -2.08 7.36
CA ARG A 46 11.21 -2.04 6.24
C ARG A 46 11.48 -0.94 5.22
N ASN A 47 12.22 0.10 5.60
CA ASN A 47 12.52 1.23 4.73
C ASN A 47 13.83 1.01 3.95
N ALA A 48 14.54 -0.09 4.23
CA ALA A 48 15.73 -0.44 3.50
C ALA A 48 15.41 -0.64 2.01
N SER A 49 16.32 -0.24 1.13
CA SER A 49 16.14 -0.37 -0.32
C SER A 49 15.97 -1.82 -0.77
N ASP A 50 16.54 -2.76 -0.01
CA ASP A 50 16.46 -4.20 -0.23
C ASP A 50 15.35 -4.88 0.58
N SER A 51 14.43 -4.11 1.17
CA SER A 51 13.25 -4.66 1.82
C SER A 51 12.42 -5.48 0.84
N TYR A 52 11.64 -6.43 1.36
CA TYR A 52 10.88 -7.37 0.53
C TYR A 52 9.87 -6.64 -0.35
N LEU A 53 9.18 -5.64 0.20
CA LEU A 53 8.28 -4.81 -0.57
C LEU A 53 9.03 -3.98 -1.61
N ASN A 54 10.14 -3.31 -1.25
CA ASN A 54 10.89 -2.49 -2.20
C ASN A 54 11.42 -3.30 -3.37
N SER A 55 11.95 -4.50 -3.09
CA SER A 55 12.39 -5.45 -4.13
C SER A 55 11.25 -5.85 -5.07
N PHE A 56 10.04 -6.06 -4.55
CA PHE A 56 8.87 -6.35 -5.36
C PHE A 56 8.44 -5.14 -6.21
N LEU A 57 8.42 -3.94 -5.63
CA LEU A 57 8.08 -2.70 -6.34
C LEU A 57 9.08 -2.40 -7.47
N ASP A 58 10.36 -2.70 -7.27
CA ASP A 58 11.39 -2.51 -8.30
C ASP A 58 11.31 -3.51 -9.46
N SER A 59 10.60 -4.63 -9.28
CA SER A 59 10.42 -5.63 -10.34
C SER A 59 9.46 -5.19 -11.45
N ASP A 60 8.51 -4.28 -11.16
CA ASP A 60 7.56 -3.74 -12.13
C ASP A 60 7.32 -2.23 -11.89
N PRO A 61 7.85 -1.34 -12.76
CA PRO A 61 7.67 0.11 -12.65
C PRO A 61 6.21 0.55 -12.58
N GLU A 62 5.29 -0.20 -13.20
CA GLU A 62 3.87 0.12 -13.15
C GLU A 62 3.27 -0.20 -11.79
N VAL A 63 3.72 -1.26 -11.12
CA VAL A 63 3.30 -1.56 -9.74
C VAL A 63 3.78 -0.44 -8.81
N ARG A 64 5.06 -0.03 -8.92
CA ARG A 64 5.62 1.10 -8.16
C ARG A 64 4.81 2.37 -8.37
N ARG A 65 4.51 2.71 -9.63
CA ARG A 65 3.71 3.89 -9.97
C ARG A 65 2.33 3.88 -9.32
N VAL A 66 1.59 2.78 -9.41
CA VAL A 66 0.22 2.72 -8.84
C VAL A 66 0.28 2.71 -7.31
N TRP A 67 1.27 2.04 -6.72
CA TRP A 67 1.51 2.02 -5.28
C TRP A 67 1.77 3.43 -4.72
N GLU A 68 2.67 4.19 -5.35
CA GLU A 68 2.97 5.57 -4.95
C GLU A 68 1.75 6.49 -5.08
N LEU A 69 0.94 6.32 -6.13
CA LEU A 69 -0.30 7.06 -6.30
C LEU A 69 -1.27 6.77 -5.15
N MET A 70 -1.46 5.50 -4.80
CA MET A 70 -2.30 5.09 -3.68
C MET A 70 -1.80 5.69 -2.35
N GLN A 71 -0.49 5.71 -2.11
CA GLN A 71 0.07 6.32 -0.89
C GLN A 71 -0.25 7.82 -0.80
N LYS A 72 -0.13 8.55 -1.92
CA LYS A 72 -0.51 9.98 -1.97
C LYS A 72 -2.00 10.18 -1.66
N ASP A 73 -2.87 9.36 -2.27
CA ASP A 73 -4.31 9.43 -2.04
C ASP A 73 -4.68 9.09 -0.60
N ILE A 74 -3.99 8.14 0.04
CA ILE A 74 -4.17 7.81 1.46
C ILE A 74 -3.85 9.02 2.34
N VAL A 75 -2.75 9.73 2.07
CA VAL A 75 -2.36 10.93 2.82
C VAL A 75 -3.41 12.04 2.64
N SER A 76 -3.83 12.29 1.40
CA SER A 76 -4.87 13.28 1.11
C SER A 76 -6.18 12.95 1.81
N THR A 77 -6.63 11.69 1.72
CA THR A 77 -7.88 11.23 2.33
C THR A 77 -7.85 11.37 3.85
N ARG A 78 -6.71 11.03 4.49
CA ARG A 78 -6.53 11.19 5.94
C ARG A 78 -6.62 12.66 6.35
N LYS A 79 -6.01 13.56 5.58
CA LYS A 79 -6.11 15.01 5.81
C LYS A 79 -7.55 15.49 5.70
N ASP A 80 -8.24 15.12 4.63
CA ASP A 80 -9.65 15.50 4.42
C ASP A 80 -10.56 15.02 5.55
N PHE A 81 -10.29 13.82 6.09
CA PHE A 81 -11.04 13.28 7.21
C PHE A 81 -10.74 14.04 8.50
N ALA A 82 -9.47 14.35 8.78
CA ALA A 82 -9.10 15.16 9.93
C ALA A 82 -9.72 16.56 9.87
N ASP A 83 -9.70 17.21 8.70
CA ASP A 83 -10.28 18.54 8.49
C ASP A 83 -11.81 18.55 8.63
N ARG A 84 -12.49 17.45 8.28
CA ARG A 84 -13.94 17.29 8.55
C ARG A 84 -14.22 17.14 10.03
N LEU A 85 -13.49 16.27 10.72
CA LEU A 85 -13.65 16.05 12.16
C LEU A 85 -13.34 17.32 12.99
N GLY A 86 -12.36 18.12 12.57
CA GLY A 86 -12.06 19.40 13.21
C GLY A 86 -13.20 20.40 13.09
N ARG A 87 -13.84 20.49 11.92
CA ARG A 87 -15.01 21.37 11.70
C ARG A 87 -16.22 20.94 12.52
N ASP A 88 -16.48 19.64 12.61
CA ASP A 88 -17.61 19.11 13.39
C ASP A 88 -17.42 19.29 14.91
N ARG A 89 -16.18 19.37 15.39
CA ARG A 89 -15.85 19.61 16.81
C ARG A 89 -15.97 21.08 17.22
N ASP A 90 -15.74 21.99 16.27
CA ASP A 90 -15.74 23.44 16.51
C ASP A 90 -17.12 24.10 16.19
N CYS A 91 -18.16 23.29 15.92
CA CYS A 91 -19.57 23.68 15.74
C CYS A 91 -20.40 23.28 16.98
#